data_AF-A0A1J5IIW0-F1
#
_entry.id   AF-A0A1J5IIW0-F1
#
_cell.length_a   1.000
_cell.length_b   1.000
_cell.length_c   1.000
_cell.angle_alpha   90.00
_cell.angle_beta   90.00
_cell.angle_gamma   90.00
#
_symmetry.space_group_name_H-M   'P 1'
#
loop_
_entity.id
_entity.type
_entity.pdbx_description
1 polymer ?
#
loop_
_entity_poly.entity_id
_entity_poly.type
_entity_poly.pdbx_seq_one_letter_code
_entity_poly.pdbx_strand_id
1 'polypeptide(L)'
;MPQPQVQSDSSKQKKRLVIHLVEAGILIILLVASFGPAVSHQIGILTRSSQARIKARDEQRLHDQSLLQAAILQYRLQQGYYPASSLGVPYIDSSESGQKMWIGSMNSSDLPFDPGIGAKIASLPKDPVNKNGYVYRYRSSSPPADTYELDIRLESDPDGLMKKDGGDNDQLYEAGNDLELLN
;
A
#
# COMPACT_ATOMS: atom_id res chain seq x y z
N MET A 1 34.02 -86.93 13.32
CA MET A 1 32.97 -86.16 12.62
C MET A 1 33.24 -84.68 12.85
N PRO A 2 33.66 -83.89 11.83
CA PRO A 2 33.88 -82.46 12.01
C PRO A 2 32.56 -81.70 11.86
N GLN A 3 32.24 -80.84 12.84
CA GLN A 3 31.03 -80.02 12.80
C GLN A 3 31.15 -78.91 11.73
N PRO A 4 30.04 -78.57 11.02
CA PRO A 4 30.09 -77.68 9.88
C PRO A 4 30.09 -76.20 10.29
N GLN A 5 30.63 -75.39 9.38
CA GLN A 5 30.87 -73.96 9.50
C GLN A 5 29.57 -73.14 9.65
N VAL A 6 29.24 -72.71 10.87
CA VAL A 6 28.11 -71.79 11.14
C VAL A 6 28.56 -70.33 11.27
N GLN A 7 29.85 -70.05 11.49
CA GLN A 7 30.36 -68.68 11.74
C GLN A 7 30.49 -67.79 10.49
N SER A 8 30.55 -68.36 9.29
CA SER A 8 30.78 -67.62 8.03
C SER A 8 29.60 -66.69 7.66
N ASP A 9 28.37 -67.11 7.93
CA ASP A 9 27.17 -66.46 7.41
C ASP A 9 26.74 -65.21 8.23
N SER A 10 26.96 -65.25 9.55
CA SER A 10 26.66 -64.12 10.44
C SER A 10 27.50 -62.87 10.12
N SER A 11 28.76 -63.03 9.74
CA SER A 11 29.64 -61.90 9.38
C SER A 11 29.22 -61.23 8.07
N LYS A 12 28.74 -62.03 7.10
CA LYS A 12 28.26 -61.54 5.81
C LYS A 12 26.95 -60.78 5.96
N GLN A 13 26.04 -61.26 6.80
CA GLN A 13 24.79 -60.56 7.09
C GLN A 13 25.01 -59.21 7.78
N LYS A 14 25.91 -59.12 8.77
CA LYS A 14 26.24 -57.85 9.42
C LYS A 14 26.82 -56.83 8.44
N LYS A 15 27.70 -57.24 7.54
CA LYS A 15 28.26 -56.35 6.49
C LYS A 15 27.17 -55.81 5.56
N ARG A 16 26.23 -56.66 5.14
CA ARG A 16 25.09 -56.23 4.31
C ARG A 16 24.16 -55.25 5.02
N LEU A 17 23.89 -55.48 6.32
CA LEU A 17 23.06 -54.58 7.11
C LEU A 17 23.69 -53.18 7.24
N VAL A 18 25.00 -53.11 7.49
CA VAL A 18 25.71 -51.83 7.60
C VAL A 18 25.68 -51.06 6.28
N ILE A 19 25.84 -51.74 5.14
CA ILE A 19 25.76 -51.10 3.81
C ILE A 19 24.37 -50.48 3.57
N HIS A 20 23.29 -51.22 3.86
CA HIS A 20 21.94 -50.69 3.69
C HIS A 20 21.62 -49.52 4.64
N LEU A 21 22.14 -49.54 5.86
CA LEU A 21 21.98 -48.41 6.80
C LEU A 21 22.73 -47.16 6.33
N VAL A 22 23.91 -47.33 5.73
CA VAL A 22 24.68 -46.21 5.16
C VAL A 22 23.97 -45.64 3.92
N GLU A 23 23.48 -46.48 3.02
CA GLU A 23 22.70 -46.04 1.84
C GLU A 23 21.43 -45.28 2.25
N ALA A 24 20.68 -45.80 3.23
CA ALA A 24 19.50 -45.15 3.77
C ALA A 24 19.83 -43.80 4.43
N GLY A 25 20.94 -43.72 5.18
CA GLY A 25 21.42 -42.49 5.79
C GLY A 25 21.78 -41.41 4.76
N ILE A 26 22.47 -41.79 3.69
CA ILE A 26 22.84 -40.89 2.59
C ILE A 26 21.60 -40.36 1.87
N LEU A 27 20.62 -41.22 1.59
CA LEU A 27 19.37 -40.81 0.92
C LEU A 27 18.56 -39.82 1.76
N ILE A 28 18.49 -40.01 3.08
CA ILE A 28 17.80 -39.09 3.99
C ILE A 28 18.50 -37.73 4.01
N ILE A 29 19.83 -37.70 4.06
CA ILE A 29 20.59 -36.43 4.04
C ILE A 29 20.36 -35.68 2.73
N LEU A 30 20.36 -36.37 1.58
CA LEU A 30 20.09 -35.75 0.28
C LEU A 30 18.65 -35.24 0.15
N LEU A 31 17.69 -35.94 0.75
CA LEU A 31 16.30 -35.49 0.82
C LEU A 31 16.19 -34.20 1.65
N VAL A 32 16.76 -34.17 2.85
CA VAL A 32 16.69 -32.99 3.72
C VAL A 32 17.41 -31.78 3.11
N ALA A 33 18.57 -32.00 2.49
CA ALA A 33 19.35 -30.94 1.84
C ALA A 33 18.66 -30.31 0.62
N SER A 34 17.80 -31.06 -0.09
CA SER A 34 17.09 -30.54 -1.26
C SER A 34 15.81 -29.76 -0.92
N PHE A 35 15.15 -30.06 0.20
CA PHE A 35 13.91 -29.37 0.60
C PHE A 35 14.13 -28.04 1.33
N GLY A 36 15.20 -27.89 2.12
CA GLY A 36 15.47 -26.66 2.89
C GLY A 36 15.61 -25.38 2.06
N PRO A 37 16.37 -25.39 0.95
CA PRO A 37 16.53 -24.22 0.08
C PRO A 37 15.24 -23.82 -0.65
N ALA A 38 14.42 -24.81 -1.05
CA ALA A 38 13.18 -24.57 -1.79
C ALA A 38 12.15 -23.78 -0.96
N VAL A 39 11.96 -24.17 0.30
CA VAL A 39 11.03 -23.49 1.22
C VAL A 39 11.49 -22.06 1.52
N SER A 40 12.80 -21.86 1.73
CA SER A 40 13.36 -20.52 2.01
C SER A 40 13.21 -19.56 0.82
N HIS A 41 13.36 -20.06 -0.41
CA HIS A 41 13.17 -19.27 -1.63
C HIS A 41 11.70 -18.85 -1.82
N GLN A 42 10.76 -19.75 -1.55
CA GLN A 42 9.32 -19.49 -1.68
C GLN A 42 8.83 -18.45 -0.68
N ILE A 43 9.33 -18.48 0.56
CA ILE A 43 9.04 -17.46 1.58
C ILE A 43 9.59 -16.09 1.15
N GLY A 44 10.80 -16.04 0.58
CA GLY A 44 11.43 -14.80 0.10
C GLY A 44 10.69 -14.13 -1.06
N ILE A 45 10.03 -14.89 -1.94
CA ILE A 45 9.21 -14.33 -3.03
C ILE A 45 7.94 -13.67 -2.47
N LEU A 46 7.31 -14.31 -1.49
CA LEU A 46 6.05 -13.82 -0.91
C LEU A 46 6.24 -12.50 -0.14
N THR A 47 7.29 -12.38 0.67
CA THR A 47 7.56 -11.17 1.46
C THR A 47 8.00 -9.98 0.61
N ARG A 48 8.76 -10.21 -0.47
CA ARG A 48 9.12 -9.15 -1.43
C ARG A 48 7.91 -8.64 -2.21
N SER A 49 6.95 -9.52 -2.50
CA SER A 49 5.72 -9.16 -3.20
C SER A 49 4.79 -8.26 -2.37
N SER A 50 4.76 -8.44 -1.05
CA SER A 50 3.89 -7.62 -0.19
C SER A 50 4.43 -6.19 -0.04
N GLN A 51 5.73 -6.03 0.19
CA GLN A 51 6.37 -4.71 0.26
C GLN A 51 6.32 -3.96 -1.07
N ALA A 52 6.51 -4.66 -2.20
CA ALA A 52 6.38 -4.05 -3.52
C ALA A 52 4.95 -3.53 -3.78
N ARG A 53 3.93 -4.28 -3.36
CA ARG A 53 2.53 -3.83 -3.48
C ARG A 53 2.21 -2.64 -2.58
N ILE A 54 2.75 -2.60 -1.36
CA ILE A 54 2.61 -1.45 -0.46
C ILE A 54 3.20 -0.21 -1.12
N LYS A 55 4.44 -0.30 -1.59
CA LYS A 55 5.12 0.81 -2.27
C LYS A 55 4.36 1.30 -3.50
N ALA A 56 3.86 0.39 -4.34
CA ALA A 56 3.07 0.75 -5.52
C ALA A 56 1.77 1.49 -5.16
N ARG A 57 1.12 1.13 -4.05
CA ARG A 57 -0.09 1.83 -3.57
C ARG A 57 0.24 3.22 -3.04
N ASP A 58 1.35 3.37 -2.30
CA ASP A 58 1.78 4.68 -1.81
C ASP A 58 2.22 5.61 -2.95
N GLU A 59 2.92 5.08 -3.97
CA GLU A 59 3.23 5.82 -5.20
C GLU A 59 1.95 6.29 -5.91
N GLN A 60 0.92 5.43 -5.97
CA GLN A 60 -0.37 5.82 -6.52
C GLN A 60 -1.03 6.95 -5.71
N ARG A 61 -1.03 6.88 -4.37
CA ARG A 61 -1.60 7.93 -3.50
C ARG A 61 -0.91 9.27 -3.68
N LEU A 62 0.42 9.28 -3.77
CA LEU A 62 1.20 10.49 -4.02
C LEU A 62 0.91 11.07 -5.41
N HIS A 63 0.79 10.21 -6.42
CA HIS A 63 0.40 10.64 -7.76
C HIS A 63 -1.01 11.26 -7.75
N ASP A 64 -1.97 10.58 -7.16
CA ASP A 64 -3.36 11.02 -7.05
C ASP A 64 -3.47 12.36 -6.30
N GLN A 65 -2.73 12.53 -5.20
CA GLN A 65 -2.66 13.79 -4.46
C GLN A 65 -2.11 14.93 -5.33
N SER A 66 -1.07 14.68 -6.13
CA SER A 66 -0.52 15.70 -7.04
C SER A 66 -1.54 16.15 -8.10
N LEU A 67 -2.37 15.22 -8.61
CA LEU A 67 -3.45 15.53 -9.54
C LEU A 67 -4.54 16.37 -8.86
N LEU A 68 -4.91 16.03 -7.62
CA LEU A 68 -5.88 16.78 -6.82
C LEU A 68 -5.39 18.21 -6.56
N GLN A 69 -4.13 18.38 -6.14
CA GLN A 69 -3.53 19.71 -5.94
C GLN A 69 -3.55 20.55 -7.21
N ALA A 70 -3.15 19.97 -8.35
CA ALA A 70 -3.19 20.67 -9.62
C ALA A 70 -4.60 21.14 -9.98
N ALA A 71 -5.61 20.30 -9.73
CA ALA A 71 -7.01 20.65 -9.97
C ALA A 71 -7.51 21.77 -9.04
N ILE A 72 -7.17 21.71 -7.75
CA ILE A 72 -7.50 22.72 -6.73
C ILE A 72 -6.87 24.07 -7.11
N LEU A 73 -5.59 24.07 -7.49
CA LEU A 73 -4.88 25.29 -7.90
C LEU A 73 -5.48 25.88 -9.18
N GLN A 74 -5.81 25.05 -10.17
CA GLN A 74 -6.45 25.51 -11.39
C GLN A 74 -7.84 26.11 -11.12
N TYR A 75 -8.62 25.53 -10.19
CA TYR A 75 -9.87 26.15 -9.74
C TYR A 75 -9.64 27.53 -9.13
N ARG A 76 -8.65 27.67 -8.23
CA ARG A 76 -8.30 28.96 -7.62
C ARG A 76 -7.88 30.00 -8.67
N LEU A 77 -7.10 29.61 -9.68
CA LEU A 77 -6.70 30.51 -10.76
C LEU A 77 -7.90 31.06 -11.56
N GLN A 78 -8.99 30.29 -11.66
CA GLN A 78 -10.17 30.69 -12.41
C GLN A 78 -11.17 31.50 -11.56
N GLN A 79 -11.37 31.10 -10.30
CA GLN A 79 -12.40 31.67 -9.43
C GLN A 79 -11.87 32.73 -8.46
N GLY A 80 -10.55 32.78 -8.24
CA GLY A 80 -9.91 33.65 -7.26
C GLY A 80 -9.92 33.11 -5.83
N TYR A 81 -10.58 31.98 -5.57
CA TYR A 81 -10.68 31.32 -4.26
C TYR A 81 -10.58 29.79 -4.40
N TYR A 82 -10.19 29.10 -3.32
CA TYR A 82 -10.15 27.65 -3.30
C TYR A 82 -11.55 27.03 -3.26
N PRO A 83 -11.72 25.81 -3.79
CA PRO A 83 -13.01 25.16 -3.77
C PRO A 83 -13.55 24.95 -2.35
N ALA A 84 -14.74 25.47 -2.06
CA ALA A 84 -15.30 25.43 -0.71
C ALA A 84 -15.64 23.99 -0.27
N SER A 85 -15.09 23.55 0.86
CA SER A 85 -15.71 22.50 1.68
C SER A 85 -16.89 23.10 2.46
N SER A 86 -17.93 22.30 2.72
CA SER A 86 -19.02 22.70 3.63
C SER A 86 -18.48 23.15 4.99
N LEU A 87 -19.05 24.22 5.56
CA LEU A 87 -18.60 24.82 6.82
C LEU A 87 -18.38 23.77 7.92
N GLY A 88 -17.12 23.56 8.29
CA GLY A 88 -16.74 22.71 9.41
C GLY A 88 -16.76 21.20 9.16
N VAL A 89 -17.06 20.74 7.94
CA VAL A 89 -17.09 19.30 7.63
C VAL A 89 -15.95 18.99 6.66
N PRO A 90 -14.88 18.33 7.14
CA PRO A 90 -13.90 17.66 6.31
C PRO A 90 -14.60 16.79 5.30
N TYR A 91 -14.05 16.82 4.10
CA TYR A 91 -14.59 16.07 3.03
C TYR A 91 -13.71 14.80 2.83
N ILE A 92 -14.30 13.58 2.88
CA ILE A 92 -13.54 12.32 3.09
C ILE A 92 -13.91 11.22 2.08
N ASP A 93 -13.05 10.88 1.11
CA ASP A 93 -13.30 9.80 0.11
C ASP A 93 -13.30 8.41 0.71
N SER A 94 -14.49 8.05 1.17
CA SER A 94 -14.85 6.70 1.59
C SER A 94 -15.76 6.01 0.57
N SER A 95 -16.07 6.62 -0.59
CA SER A 95 -17.00 5.98 -1.52
C SER A 95 -16.35 4.77 -2.16
N GLU A 96 -17.09 3.67 -2.20
CA GLU A 96 -16.66 2.52 -2.96
C GLU A 96 -16.75 2.77 -4.49
N SER A 97 -17.41 3.85 -4.92
CA SER A 97 -17.78 4.09 -6.32
C SER A 97 -16.94 5.14 -7.06
N GLY A 98 -16.13 5.97 -6.39
CA GLY A 98 -15.29 7.00 -7.05
C GLY A 98 -16.08 8.06 -7.84
N GLN A 99 -17.39 8.18 -7.60
CA GLN A 99 -18.33 8.88 -8.50
C GLN A 99 -18.89 10.21 -7.96
N LYS A 100 -18.59 10.62 -6.73
CA LYS A 100 -19.09 11.90 -6.21
C LYS A 100 -17.95 12.88 -6.06
N MET A 101 -17.99 13.95 -6.86
CA MET A 101 -16.97 14.99 -6.83
C MET A 101 -16.86 15.61 -5.45
N TRP A 102 -15.65 15.51 -4.91
CA TRP A 102 -15.34 15.58 -3.49
C TRP A 102 -15.29 17.02 -2.94
N ILE A 103 -15.89 17.94 -3.66
CA ILE A 103 -15.91 19.36 -3.35
C ILE A 103 -17.33 19.80 -3.68
N GLY A 104 -18.10 20.23 -2.67
CA GLY A 104 -19.52 20.58 -2.84
C GLY A 104 -19.78 21.63 -3.92
N SER A 105 -18.77 22.45 -4.26
CA SER A 105 -18.81 23.40 -5.38
C SER A 105 -18.46 22.84 -6.76
N MET A 106 -18.11 21.55 -6.88
CA MET A 106 -17.87 20.88 -8.16
C MET A 106 -19.00 19.90 -8.52
N ASN A 107 -20.03 19.80 -7.68
CA ASN A 107 -21.09 18.80 -7.86
C ASN A 107 -22.48 19.31 -7.43
N SER A 108 -22.78 20.58 -7.71
CA SER A 108 -24.18 21.03 -7.71
C SER A 108 -24.58 21.41 -9.14
N SER A 109 -25.75 20.93 -9.53
CA SER A 109 -26.53 21.46 -10.66
C SER A 109 -26.87 22.95 -10.52
N ASP A 110 -26.47 23.59 -9.42
CA ASP A 110 -26.79 24.97 -9.05
C ASP A 110 -25.57 25.89 -9.11
N LEU A 111 -24.38 25.38 -9.47
CA LEU A 111 -23.21 26.20 -9.77
C LEU A 111 -22.85 26.02 -11.23
N PRO A 112 -22.46 27.10 -11.94
CA PRO A 112 -22.11 27.05 -13.35
C PRO A 112 -20.76 26.33 -13.48
N PHE A 113 -20.79 25.00 -13.40
CA PHE A 113 -19.78 24.15 -14.01
C PHE A 113 -20.03 24.23 -15.51
N ASP A 114 -19.70 25.39 -16.07
CA ASP A 114 -19.56 25.59 -17.50
C ASP A 114 -18.54 24.54 -17.98
N PRO A 115 -18.87 23.67 -18.95
CA PRO A 115 -17.93 22.74 -19.55
C PRO A 115 -16.65 23.39 -20.13
N GLY A 116 -16.58 24.73 -20.16
CA GLY A 116 -15.41 25.55 -20.47
C GLY A 116 -14.56 26.06 -19.30
N ILE A 117 -14.99 25.98 -18.02
CA ILE A 117 -14.31 26.62 -16.88
C ILE A 117 -14.23 25.66 -15.68
N GLY A 118 -13.18 24.85 -15.62
CA GLY A 118 -12.87 24.04 -14.45
C GLY A 118 -11.80 23.01 -14.77
N ALA A 119 -10.84 22.81 -13.87
CA ALA A 119 -9.81 21.79 -14.00
C ALA A 119 -10.45 20.42 -14.30
N LYS A 120 -10.26 19.91 -15.51
CA LYS A 120 -10.81 18.63 -15.94
C LYS A 120 -9.99 17.48 -15.34
N ILE A 121 -10.20 17.19 -14.07
CA ILE A 121 -10.01 15.82 -13.61
C ILE A 121 -11.26 15.04 -14.02
N ALA A 122 -11.09 14.16 -15.03
CA ALA A 122 -12.18 13.41 -15.63
C ALA A 122 -12.94 12.53 -14.62
N SER A 123 -12.25 12.15 -13.55
CA SER A 123 -12.77 11.46 -12.38
C SER A 123 -11.86 11.74 -11.19
N LEU A 124 -12.40 11.63 -9.98
CA LEU A 124 -11.56 11.68 -8.79
C LEU A 124 -10.89 10.33 -8.55
N PRO A 125 -9.64 10.34 -8.08
CA PRO A 125 -8.96 9.11 -7.72
C PRO A 125 -9.63 8.45 -6.53
N LYS A 126 -9.61 7.12 -6.51
CA LYS A 126 -10.05 6.30 -5.39
C LYS A 126 -8.83 5.71 -4.72
N ASP A 127 -8.78 5.75 -3.39
CA ASP A 127 -7.66 5.16 -2.65
C ASP A 127 -7.55 3.65 -2.99
N PRO A 128 -6.34 3.11 -3.24
CA PRO A 128 -6.17 1.70 -3.61
C PRO A 128 -6.66 0.68 -2.57
N VAL A 129 -6.73 1.09 -1.30
CA VAL A 129 -7.18 0.32 -0.15
C VAL A 129 -8.61 0.71 0.23
N ASN A 130 -8.91 2.02 0.29
CA ASN A 130 -10.24 2.59 0.56
C ASN A 130 -10.95 1.99 1.79
N LYS A 131 -10.19 1.72 2.85
CA LYS A 131 -10.67 1.17 4.15
C LYS A 131 -9.73 1.61 5.28
N ASN A 132 -10.18 1.49 6.53
CA ASN A 132 -9.34 1.73 7.72
C ASN A 132 -8.61 3.10 7.73
N GLY A 133 -9.24 4.15 7.20
CA GLY A 133 -8.65 5.49 7.12
C GLY A 133 -7.67 5.71 5.97
N TYR A 134 -7.51 4.76 5.04
CA TYR A 134 -6.88 5.02 3.74
C TYR A 134 -7.91 5.65 2.80
N VAL A 135 -8.00 6.98 2.86
CA VAL A 135 -8.98 7.82 2.17
C VAL A 135 -8.32 9.16 1.82
N TYR A 136 -8.80 9.84 0.79
CA TYR A 136 -8.42 11.23 0.50
C TYR A 136 -9.26 12.18 1.35
N ARG A 137 -8.64 13.10 2.10
CA ARG A 137 -9.33 14.09 2.94
C ARG A 137 -9.08 15.49 2.42
N TYR A 138 -10.09 16.34 2.33
CA TYR A 138 -9.94 17.73 1.89
C TYR A 138 -10.75 18.67 2.78
N ARG A 139 -10.20 19.85 3.07
CA ARG A 139 -10.94 20.96 3.68
C ARG A 139 -10.40 22.28 3.19
N SER A 140 -11.29 23.28 3.14
CA SER A 140 -10.94 24.66 2.88
C SER A 140 -11.33 25.55 4.06
N SER A 141 -10.78 26.75 4.12
CA SER A 141 -11.28 27.79 5.01
C SER A 141 -12.73 28.17 4.66
N SER A 142 -13.34 29.01 5.50
CA SER A 142 -14.67 29.57 5.25
C SER A 142 -14.75 30.26 3.89
N PRO A 143 -15.83 30.07 3.10
CA PRO A 143 -15.99 30.72 1.81
C PRO A 143 -16.05 32.25 1.91
N PRO A 144 -15.45 33.01 0.97
CA PRO A 144 -14.53 32.54 -0.08
C PRO A 144 -13.23 32.00 0.54
N ALA A 145 -12.82 30.80 0.13
CA ALA A 145 -11.71 30.13 0.79
C ALA A 145 -10.35 30.62 0.27
N ASP A 146 -9.49 31.04 1.19
CA ASP A 146 -8.10 31.47 0.91
C ASP A 146 -7.07 30.44 1.34
N THR A 147 -7.49 29.45 2.12
CA THR A 147 -6.67 28.31 2.50
C THR A 147 -7.35 26.97 2.27
N TYR A 148 -6.54 25.93 2.08
CA TYR A 148 -6.98 24.56 1.97
C TYR A 148 -5.92 23.58 2.47
N GLU A 149 -6.40 22.38 2.76
CA GLU A 149 -5.64 21.22 3.17
C GLU A 149 -6.14 19.97 2.45
N LEU A 150 -5.21 19.07 2.12
CA LEU A 150 -5.42 17.78 1.49
C LEU A 150 -4.53 16.73 2.17
N ASP A 151 -5.15 15.73 2.79
CA ASP A 151 -4.42 14.67 3.49
C ASP A 151 -4.58 13.33 2.79
N ILE A 152 -3.51 12.55 2.87
CA ILE A 152 -3.50 11.13 2.51
C ILE A 152 -2.81 10.33 3.60
N ARG A 153 -3.21 9.06 3.78
CA ARG A 153 -2.47 8.14 4.63
C ARG A 153 -1.57 7.23 3.80
N LEU A 154 -0.26 7.24 4.06
CA LEU A 154 0.68 6.30 3.45
C LEU A 154 0.81 5.02 4.28
N GLU A 155 1.09 3.91 3.62
CA GLU A 155 1.28 2.60 4.27
C GLU A 155 2.72 2.37 4.76
N SER A 156 3.72 2.95 4.09
CA SER A 156 5.15 2.69 4.35
C SER A 156 5.98 3.87 4.83
N ASP A 157 5.38 5.06 5.01
CA ASP A 157 6.05 6.33 5.39
C ASP A 157 7.48 6.48 4.85
N PRO A 158 7.65 6.44 3.51
CA PRO A 158 8.99 6.45 2.93
C PRO A 158 9.72 7.72 3.36
N ASP A 159 10.94 7.58 3.89
CA ASP A 159 11.79 8.67 4.36
C ASP A 159 11.18 9.62 5.40
N GLY A 160 10.09 9.21 6.07
CA GLY A 160 9.38 10.04 7.05
C GLY A 160 8.61 11.21 6.42
N LEU A 161 8.07 11.02 5.21
CA LEU A 161 7.29 12.05 4.50
C LEU A 161 6.16 12.62 5.36
N MET A 162 5.42 11.77 6.08
CA MET A 162 4.29 12.17 6.94
C MET A 162 4.70 12.98 8.17
N LYS A 163 6.00 13.12 8.42
CA LYS A 163 6.55 13.90 9.56
C LYS A 163 7.32 15.13 9.11
N LYS A 164 7.52 15.26 7.81
CA LYS A 164 8.40 16.26 7.19
C LYS A 164 7.65 17.18 6.23
N ASP A 165 6.36 16.96 6.05
CA ASP A 165 5.45 17.84 5.30
C ASP A 165 5.17 19.16 6.01
N GLY A 166 5.40 19.21 7.33
CA GLY A 166 5.29 20.42 8.14
C GLY A 166 3.87 20.68 8.66
N GLY A 167 2.99 19.67 8.58
CA GLY A 167 1.64 19.72 9.15
C GLY A 167 1.57 19.29 10.61
N ASP A 168 0.36 19.01 11.09
CA ASP A 168 0.05 18.74 12.49
C ASP A 168 -0.14 17.24 12.81
N ASN A 169 -0.12 16.36 11.81
CA ASN A 169 -0.41 14.94 11.97
C ASN A 169 0.65 13.98 11.39
N ASP A 170 1.53 13.48 12.26
CA ASP A 170 2.55 12.46 11.97
C ASP A 170 2.04 11.13 11.31
N GLN A 171 0.72 10.92 11.21
CA GLN A 171 0.12 9.74 10.57
C GLN A 171 -0.44 10.00 9.17
N LEU A 172 -0.38 11.23 8.69
CA LEU A 172 -0.91 11.66 7.41
C LEU A 172 0.18 12.41 6.65
N TYR A 173 0.10 12.37 5.33
CA TYR A 173 0.87 13.27 4.48
C TYR A 173 -0.05 14.41 4.09
N GLU A 174 0.26 15.59 4.59
CA GLU A 174 -0.57 16.79 4.58
C GLU A 174 -0.05 17.76 3.54
N ALA A 175 -0.95 18.33 2.74
CA ALA A 175 -0.53 19.25 1.70
C ALA A 175 -1.56 20.33 1.42
N GLY A 176 -1.10 21.56 1.31
CA GLY A 176 -1.97 22.73 1.26
C GLY A 176 -1.19 24.00 1.58
N ASN A 177 -1.92 25.07 1.85
CA ASN A 177 -1.34 26.32 2.36
C ASN A 177 -1.77 26.65 3.80
N ASP A 178 -2.47 25.73 4.44
CA ASP A 178 -2.87 25.73 5.85
C ASP A 178 -3.06 24.25 6.23
N LEU A 179 -2.18 23.73 7.09
CA LEU A 179 -2.07 22.30 7.44
C LEU A 179 -2.65 22.00 8.82
N GLU A 180 -3.58 22.84 9.27
CA GLU A 180 -4.24 22.72 10.58
C GLU A 180 -5.78 22.70 10.43
N LEU A 181 -6.29 22.48 9.21
CA LEU A 181 -7.73 22.44 8.93
C LEU A 181 -8.33 21.06 9.23
N LEU A 182 -7.57 19.97 9.10
CA LEU A 182 -8.02 18.58 9.10
C LEU A 182 -7.55 17.77 10.34
N ASN A 183 -7.69 18.36 11.53
CA ASN A 183 -7.39 17.72 12.82
C ASN A 183 -8.38 16.58 13.19
#